data_AF-A0A2T2S089-F1
#
_entry.id   AF-A0A2T2S089-F1
#
_cell.length_a   1.000
_cell.length_b   1.000
_cell.length_c   1.000
_cell.angle_alpha   90.00
_cell.angle_beta   90.00
_cell.angle_gamma   90.00
#
_symmetry.space_group_name_H-M   'P 1'
#
loop_
_entity.id
_entity.type
_entity.pdbx_description
1 polymer ?
#
loop_
_entity_poly.entity_id
_entity_poly.type
_entity_poly.pdbx_seq_one_letter_code
_entity_poly.pdbx_strand_id
1 'polypeptide(L)' 'MVQHPQDNQPIYSYVVPVERLTGRASEELMAFGASAQGARSQAERMLADDYGCDAEGIQQLLAQARVECLTPWCSPDGG' A
#
# COMPACT_ATOMS: atom_id res chain seq x y z
N MET A 1 17.76 -4.99 -25.31
CA MET A 1 16.35 -5.27 -24.99
C MET A 1 16.14 -4.87 -23.54
N VAL A 2 15.60 -3.67 -23.29
CA VAL A 2 15.22 -3.23 -21.95
C VAL A 2 13.74 -3.58 -21.80
N GLN A 3 13.43 -4.43 -20.83
CA GLN A 3 12.04 -4.81 -20.53
C GLN A 3 11.39 -3.57 -19.91
N HIS A 4 10.58 -2.83 -20.69
CA HIS A 4 9.78 -1.75 -20.14
C HIS A 4 8.81 -2.35 -19.11
N PRO A 5 8.79 -1.89 -17.85
CA PRO A 5 7.73 -2.27 -16.93
C PRO A 5 6.42 -1.89 -17.60
N GLN A 6 5.40 -2.75 -17.52
CA GLN A 6 4.11 -2.54 -18.17
C GLN A 6 3.51 -1.21 -17.71
N ASP A 7 3.79 -0.18 -18.50
CA ASP A 7 3.26 1.16 -18.43
C ASP A 7 1.73 1.05 -18.48
N ASN A 8 1.02 1.81 -17.63
CA ASN A 8 -0.42 2.03 -17.70
C ASN A 8 -1.37 1.12 -16.88
N GLN A 9 -0.94 0.53 -15.76
CA GLN A 9 -1.90 0.07 -14.74
C GLN A 9 -1.96 1.06 -13.57
N PRO A 10 -3.17 1.46 -13.11
CA PRO A 10 -3.30 2.29 -11.92
C PRO A 10 -2.72 1.52 -10.73
N ILE A 11 -1.73 2.11 -10.07
CA ILE A 11 -1.16 1.51 -8.87
C ILE A 11 -1.87 2.19 -7.70
N TYR A 12 -2.56 1.41 -6.89
CA TYR A 12 -3.10 1.88 -5.63
C TYR A 12 -2.06 1.60 -4.55
N SER A 13 -1.67 2.64 -3.82
CA SER A 13 -0.91 2.51 -2.59
C SER A 13 -1.88 2.52 -1.42
N TYR A 14 -1.69 1.61 -0.48
CA TYR A 14 -2.44 1.51 0.75
C TYR A 14 -1.45 1.71 1.90
N VAL A 15 -1.51 2.88 2.52
CA VAL A 15 -0.58 3.32 3.56
C VAL A 15 -1.22 3.11 4.92
N VAL A 16 -0.65 2.21 5.70
CA VAL A 16 -1.12 1.82 7.03
C VAL A 16 -0.14 2.33 8.07
N PRO A 17 -0.55 3.17 9.03
CA PRO A 17 0.33 3.57 10.12
C PRO A 17 0.56 2.37 11.06
N VAL A 18 1.78 1.86 11.10
CA VAL A 18 2.16 0.72 11.97
C VAL A 18 2.93 1.16 13.22
N GLU A 19 3.02 2.48 13.46
CA GLU A 19 3.64 3.05 14.67
C GLU A 19 3.12 2.44 15.98
N ARG A 20 1.82 2.10 16.02
CA ARG A 20 1.18 1.49 17.19
C ARG A 20 1.58 0.02 17.38
N LEU A 21 2.03 -0.63 16.33
CA LEU A 21 2.48 -2.02 16.35
C LEU A 21 3.97 -2.15 16.66
N THR A 22 4.81 -1.38 15.96
CA THR A 22 6.27 -1.47 16.10
C THR A 22 6.83 -0.60 17.20
N GLY A 23 6.04 0.34 17.73
CA GLY A 23 6.50 1.35 18.70
C GLY A 23 7.49 2.35 18.08
N ARG A 24 7.63 2.34 16.75
CA ARG A 24 8.52 3.24 16.01
C ARG A 24 7.69 4.39 15.45
N ALA A 25 8.01 5.59 15.92
CA ALA A 25 7.39 6.80 15.43
C ALA A 25 7.61 6.93 13.92
N SER A 26 6.53 7.22 13.19
CA SER A 26 6.53 7.39 11.72
C SER A 26 6.84 6.13 10.90
N GLU A 27 6.72 4.93 11.48
CA GLU A 27 6.77 3.68 10.70
C GLU A 27 5.41 3.44 10.01
N GLU A 28 5.43 3.31 8.70
CA GLU A 28 4.25 3.13 7.85
C GLU A 28 4.45 1.93 6.93
N LEU A 29 3.43 1.07 6.85
CA LEU A 29 3.39 -0.05 5.93
C LEU A 29 2.69 0.39 4.65
N MET A 30 3.40 0.31 3.52
CA MET A 30 2.85 0.63 2.21
C MET A 30 2.64 -0.63 1.40
N ALA A 31 1.39 -0.89 1.02
CA ALA A 31 1.03 -1.98 0.14
C ALA A 31 0.61 -1.46 -1.22
N PHE A 32 1.06 -2.14 -2.29
CA PHE A 32 0.72 -1.75 -3.65
C PHE A 32 -0.17 -2.80 -4.30
N GLY A 33 -1.13 -2.36 -5.11
CA GLY A 33 -1.96 -3.27 -5.88
C GLY A 33 -2.56 -2.58 -7.11
N ALA A 34 -2.92 -3.37 -8.11
CA ALA A 34 -3.57 -2.87 -9.33
C ALA A 34 -5.00 -2.31 -9.09
N SER A 35 -5.54 -2.50 -7.87
CA SER A 35 -6.85 -2.00 -7.42
C SER A 35 -6.78 -1.66 -5.93
N ALA A 36 -7.62 -0.74 -5.46
CA ALA A 36 -7.74 -0.39 -4.04
C ALA A 36 -7.98 -1.63 -3.15
N GLN A 37 -8.82 -2.56 -3.62
CA GLN A 37 -9.07 -3.83 -2.93
C GLN A 37 -7.85 -4.76 -2.95
N GLY A 38 -7.09 -4.79 -4.05
CA GLY A 38 -5.86 -5.57 -4.14
C GLY A 38 -4.78 -5.04 -3.20
N ALA A 39 -4.61 -3.72 -3.15
CA ALA A 39 -3.68 -3.05 -2.24
C ALA A 39 -4.08 -3.29 -0.78
N ARG A 40 -5.38 -3.25 -0.46
CA ARG A 40 -5.91 -3.62 0.86
C ARG A 40 -5.57 -5.08 1.22
N SER A 41 -5.89 -6.04 0.36
CA SER A 41 -5.62 -7.46 0.63
C SER A 41 -4.12 -7.75 0.78
N GLN A 42 -3.28 -7.05 0.03
CA GLN A 42 -1.83 -7.09 0.18
C GLN A 42 -1.41 -6.56 1.56
N ALA A 43 -1.95 -5.42 2.00
CA ALA A 43 -1.66 -4.83 3.31
C ALA A 43 -2.11 -5.76 4.45
N GLU A 44 -3.31 -6.33 4.33
CA GLU A 44 -3.90 -7.26 5.30
C GLU A 44 -3.00 -8.48 5.52
N ARG A 45 -2.49 -9.04 4.42
CA ARG A 45 -1.57 -10.19 4.47
C ARG A 45 -0.22 -9.83 5.05
N MET A 46 0.34 -8.66 4.74
CA MET A 46 1.59 -8.22 5.36
C MET A 46 1.43 -7.98 6.87
N LEU A 47 0.32 -7.39 7.31
CA LEU A 47 0.06 -7.19 8.73
C LEU A 47 -0.12 -8.52 9.49
N ALA A 48 -0.75 -9.52 8.87
CA ALA A 48 -0.90 -10.84 9.46
C ALA A 48 0.41 -11.64 9.47
N ASP A 49 1.18 -11.61 8.39
CA ASP A 49 2.36 -12.47 8.18
C ASP A 49 3.65 -11.86 8.77
N ASP A 50 3.88 -10.57 8.52
CA ASP A 50 5.11 -9.85 8.92
C ASP A 50 5.01 -9.30 10.35
N TYR A 51 3.82 -8.79 10.72
CA TYR A 51 3.57 -8.19 12.04
C TYR A 51 2.81 -9.10 12.99
N GLY A 52 2.35 -10.27 12.55
CA GLY A 52 1.62 -11.23 13.40
C GLY A 52 0.33 -10.67 14.00
N CYS A 53 -0.32 -9.70 13.35
CA CYS A 53 -1.47 -9.01 13.91
C CYS A 53 -2.74 -9.87 13.87
N ASP A 54 -3.57 -9.77 14.92
CA ASP A 54 -4.91 -10.32 14.94
C ASP A 54 -5.87 -9.60 13.98
N ALA A 55 -6.94 -10.29 13.59
CA ALA A 55 -7.95 -9.75 12.66
C ALA A 55 -8.54 -8.40 13.12
N GLU A 56 -8.76 -8.21 14.43
CA GLU A 56 -9.24 -6.92 14.96
C GLU A 56 -8.19 -5.81 14.83
N GLY A 57 -6.93 -6.10 15.17
CA GLY A 57 -5.84 -5.13 15.02
C GLY A 57 -5.65 -4.72 13.57
N ILE A 58 -5.71 -5.69 12.66
CA ILE A 58 -5.65 -5.45 11.22
C ILE A 58 -6.81 -4.55 10.76
N GLN A 59 -8.05 -4.82 11.19
CA GLN A 59 -9.21 -3.98 10.84
C GLN A 59 -9.06 -2.54 11.36
N GLN A 60 -8.55 -2.35 12.58
CA GLN A 60 -8.30 -1.02 13.13
C GLN A 60 -7.21 -0.25 12.37
N LEU A 61 -6.19 -0.95 11.90
CA LEU A 61 -5.10 -0.38 11.13
C LEU A 61 -5.57 -0.04 9.71
N LEU A 62 -6.28 -0.95 9.04
CA LEU A 62 -6.92 -0.70 7.75
C LEU A 62 -7.94 0.44 7.83
N ALA A 63 -8.67 0.59 8.94
CA ALA A 63 -9.61 1.71 9.12
C ALA A 63 -8.92 3.08 9.22
N GLN A 64 -7.68 3.11 9.71
CA GLN A 64 -6.84 4.31 9.77
C GLN A 64 -5.98 4.48 8.52
N ALA A 65 -5.92 3.47 7.66
CA ALA A 65 -5.09 3.47 6.50
C ALA A 65 -5.64 4.38 5.41
N ARG A 66 -4.72 4.94 4.64
CA ARG A 66 -5.04 5.86 3.54
C ARG A 66 -4.78 5.14 2.24
N VAL A 67 -5.78 5.14 1.36
CA VAL A 67 -5.60 4.68 -0.01
C VAL A 67 -5.27 5.87 -0.89
N GLU A 68 -4.15 5.78 -1.59
CA GLU A 68 -3.72 6.75 -2.58
C GLU A 68 -3.68 6.08 -3.94
N CYS A 69 -4.32 6.71 -4.92
CA CYS A 69 -4.20 6.28 -6.31
C CYS A 69 -2.92 6.90 -6.87
N LEU A 70 -1.88 6.09 -7.01
CA LEU A 70 -0.69 6.45 -7.76
C LEU A 70 -1.06 6.31 -9.24
N THR A 71 -1.53 7.41 -9.83
CA THR A 71 -1.61 7.51 -11.28
C THR A 71 -0.22 7.27 -11.87
N PRO A 72 -0.10 6.56 -12.99
CA PRO A 72 1.19 6.39 -13.65
C PRO A 72 1.83 7.76 -13.86
N TRP A 73 3.12 7.85 -13.55
CA TRP A 73 3.95 9.06 -13.59
C TRP A 73 4.23 9.51 -15.04
N CYS A 74 3.25 9.39 -15.93
CA CYS A 74 3.30 9.96 -17.27
C CYS A 74 2.60 11.30 -17.25
N SER A 75 3.29 12.32 -16.75
CA SER A 75 3.13 13.65 -17.35
C SER A 75 3.92 13.64 -18.65
N PRO A 76 3.29 13.68 -19.84
CA PRO A 76 3.95 14.28 -20.98
C PRO A 76 3.94 15.79 -20.76
N ASP A 77 4.75 16.29 -19.82
CA ASP A 77 5.17 17.69 -19.87
C ASP A 77 6.47 17.69 -20.68
N GLY A 78 6.33 17.97 -21.98
CA GLY A 78 7.46 17.92 -22.90
C GLY A 78 7.07 18.25 -24.34
N GLY A 79 6.89 19.55 -24.63
CA GLY A 79 7.10 20.13 -25.96
C GLY A 79 5.88 20.69 -26.66
#